data_AF-A0A968T1G7-F1
#
_entry.id   AF-A0A968T1G7-F1
#
_cell.length_a   1.000
_cell.length_b   1.000
_cell.length_c   1.000
_cell.angle_alpha   90.00
_cell.angle_beta   90.00
_cell.angle_gamma   90.00
#
_symmetry.space_group_name_H-M   'P 1'
#
loop_
_entity.id
_entity.type
_entity.pdbx_description
1 polymer ?
#
loop_
_entity_poly.entity_id
_entity_poly.type
_entity_poly.pdbx_seq_one_letter_code
_entity_poly.pdbx_strand_id
1 'polypeptide(L)'
;VCGHHDPAIREALQPLLALRREQAGARYRECVDAKAYQAKDDKRSFLARQGAPTSGPVEPEHFPYYVLLIGGPDAIPFRFQYQLDVQYAVGRLCFDTKEEYASYARSVVAAELGLVKLPRTIALAGVRNEDDRATKLSSEQLIAPLSQQLQERAAPKGWQVTTLLADQATKNGLRTIVGGGETPAVLFTASHGVEFRNGHPLQAAHQGALLAQEWPGPLRSAGKLAPEMYLSADDLGDDVQLAGTIAFHFACFGAGTPQFDDFPHLKRNSPLAQLAERSFIARLPQRMLSHPAGGALAVIGHVERAWGYSISGSGGANDSQTKTFLSTLEAMMLNDKPVGAALEYFNGRYAELATVLTDSIYEARVGAVPDVWTLTREWTEHNDARSYVVLGDPAVRLSLAAQSTSVVRPELVRGPCQRA
;
A
#
# COMPACT_ATOMS: atom_id res chain seq x y z
N VAL A 1 2.55 -18.69 -4.13
CA VAL A 1 1.15 -19.04 -3.81
C VAL A 1 1.13 -19.73 -2.44
N CYS A 2 0.02 -19.74 -1.69
CA CYS A 2 -0.08 -20.58 -0.48
C CYS A 2 -0.20 -22.07 -0.85
N GLY A 3 0.11 -22.98 0.08
CA GLY A 3 0.18 -24.43 -0.17
C GLY A 3 -1.15 -25.13 -0.49
N HIS A 4 -2.28 -24.41 -0.55
CA HIS A 4 -3.60 -24.93 -0.94
C HIS A 4 -4.09 -24.13 -2.15
N HIS A 5 -3.43 -24.37 -3.28
CA HIS A 5 -3.67 -23.68 -4.53
C HIS A 5 -5.07 -24.00 -5.06
N ASP A 6 -5.97 -23.01 -5.12
CA ASP A 6 -7.19 -23.11 -5.91
C ASP A 6 -6.83 -22.99 -7.41
N PRO A 7 -6.98 -24.07 -8.22
CA PRO A 7 -6.70 -24.04 -9.65
C PRO A 7 -7.39 -22.88 -10.38
N ALA A 8 -8.58 -22.48 -9.93
CA ALA A 8 -9.37 -21.42 -10.55
C ALA A 8 -8.72 -20.04 -10.39
N ILE A 9 -7.99 -19.78 -9.31
CA ILE A 9 -7.28 -18.51 -9.10
C ILE A 9 -6.12 -18.39 -10.10
N ARG A 10 -5.37 -19.48 -10.32
CA ARG A 10 -4.27 -19.47 -11.31
C ARG A 10 -4.79 -19.32 -12.73
N GLU A 11 -5.89 -19.98 -13.06
CA GLU A 11 -6.56 -19.80 -14.35
C GLU A 11 -6.98 -18.33 -14.55
N ALA A 12 -7.61 -17.71 -13.55
CA ALA A 12 -7.99 -16.30 -13.59
C ALA A 12 -6.79 -15.36 -13.78
N LEU A 13 -5.63 -15.70 -13.22
CA LEU A 13 -4.39 -14.93 -13.36
C LEU A 13 -3.58 -15.28 -14.60
N GLN A 14 -3.96 -16.29 -15.38
CA GLN A 14 -3.20 -16.80 -16.52
C GLN A 14 -2.74 -15.71 -17.51
N PRO A 15 -3.56 -14.70 -17.86
CA PRO A 15 -3.11 -13.60 -18.73
C PRO A 15 -1.92 -12.82 -18.15
N LEU A 16 -1.96 -12.51 -16.85
CA LEU A 16 -0.87 -11.81 -16.17
C LEU A 16 0.38 -12.70 -16.04
N LEU A 17 0.20 -13.98 -15.71
CA LEU A 17 1.29 -14.94 -15.62
C LEU A 17 2.00 -15.12 -16.97
N ALA A 18 1.24 -15.17 -18.08
CA ALA A 18 1.78 -15.25 -19.43
C ALA A 18 2.59 -14.00 -19.79
N LEU A 19 2.05 -12.80 -19.52
CA LEU A 19 2.74 -11.53 -19.73
C LEU A 19 4.07 -11.48 -18.96
N ARG A 20 4.06 -11.81 -17.66
CA ARG A 20 5.28 -11.79 -16.84
C ARG A 20 6.28 -12.87 -17.25
N ARG A 21 5.82 -14.01 -17.76
CA ARG A 21 6.69 -15.04 -18.33
C ARG A 21 7.41 -14.55 -19.58
N GLU A 22 6.71 -13.86 -20.47
CA GLU A 22 7.30 -13.24 -21.66
C GLU A 22 8.33 -12.19 -21.28
N GLN A 23 8.00 -11.30 -20.34
CA GLN A 23 8.89 -10.21 -19.91
C GLN A 23 10.12 -10.69 -19.13
N ALA A 24 9.97 -11.66 -18.21
CA ALA A 24 11.05 -12.13 -17.36
C ALA A 24 11.88 -13.27 -17.99
N GLY A 25 11.36 -13.94 -19.03
CA GLY A 25 12.06 -15.02 -19.73
C GLY A 25 12.53 -16.12 -18.78
N ALA A 26 13.82 -16.43 -18.82
CA ALA A 26 14.44 -17.46 -17.97
C ALA A 26 14.36 -17.16 -16.46
N ARG A 27 14.12 -15.91 -16.07
CA ARG A 27 13.96 -15.50 -14.66
C ARG A 27 12.51 -15.64 -14.17
N TYR A 28 11.56 -16.04 -15.00
CA TYR A 28 10.20 -16.27 -14.57
C TYR A 28 10.10 -17.53 -13.71
N ARG A 29 9.42 -17.44 -12.55
CA ARG A 29 9.26 -18.57 -11.64
C ARG A 29 7.92 -18.55 -10.93
N GLU A 30 7.22 -19.68 -10.94
CA GLU A 30 6.01 -19.93 -10.13
C GLU A 30 6.38 -20.77 -8.90
N CYS A 31 6.13 -20.24 -7.70
CA CYS A 31 6.34 -20.99 -6.44
C CYS A 31 5.02 -21.64 -5.98
N VAL A 32 4.84 -22.89 -6.38
CA VAL A 32 3.66 -23.75 -6.11
C VAL A 32 4.05 -25.00 -5.31
N ASP A 33 3.07 -25.68 -4.71
CA ASP A 33 3.23 -26.93 -3.98
C ASP A 33 4.39 -26.92 -2.96
N ALA A 34 5.36 -27.83 -3.06
CA ALA A 34 6.52 -27.88 -2.16
C ALA A 34 7.42 -26.63 -2.23
N LYS A 35 7.33 -25.85 -3.30
CA LYS A 35 8.05 -24.57 -3.48
C LYS A 35 7.23 -23.37 -3.02
N ALA A 36 5.92 -23.51 -2.78
CA ALA A 36 5.09 -22.46 -2.19
C ALA A 36 5.51 -22.12 -0.75
N TYR A 37 4.95 -21.03 -0.22
CA TYR A 37 5.03 -20.70 1.20
C TYR A 37 4.47 -21.84 2.04
N GLN A 38 5.21 -22.28 3.04
CA GLN A 38 4.84 -23.30 4.00
C GLN A 38 4.53 -22.66 5.35
N ALA A 39 3.62 -23.28 6.12
CA ALA A 39 3.31 -22.79 7.45
C ALA A 39 4.57 -22.66 8.31
N LYS A 40 4.74 -21.50 8.95
CA LYS A 40 5.91 -21.12 9.77
C LYS A 40 7.18 -20.78 8.99
N ASP A 41 7.16 -20.73 7.66
CA ASP A 41 8.26 -20.13 6.92
C ASP A 41 8.49 -18.69 7.41
N ASP A 42 9.76 -18.39 7.61
CA ASP A 42 10.31 -17.04 7.61
C ASP A 42 11.02 -16.78 6.27
N LYS A 43 11.53 -15.56 6.07
CA LYS A 43 12.30 -15.23 4.86
C LYS A 43 13.44 -16.22 4.59
N ARG A 44 14.23 -16.57 5.61
CA ARG A 44 15.47 -17.35 5.45
C ARG A 44 15.17 -18.77 5.00
N SER A 45 14.27 -19.44 5.72
CA SER A 45 13.81 -20.80 5.40
C SER A 45 13.15 -20.89 4.02
N PHE A 46 12.34 -19.89 3.65
CA PHE A 46 11.77 -19.79 2.31
C PHE A 46 12.84 -19.66 1.23
N LEU A 47 13.75 -18.68 1.33
CA LEU A 47 14.79 -18.42 0.33
C LEU A 47 15.77 -19.59 0.19
N ALA A 48 16.17 -20.20 1.31
CA ALA A 48 17.00 -21.41 1.30
C ALA A 48 16.34 -22.54 0.50
N ARG A 49 15.03 -22.76 0.67
CA ARG A 49 14.27 -23.75 -0.11
C ARG A 49 14.17 -23.39 -1.59
N GLN A 50 14.23 -22.10 -1.92
CA GLN A 50 14.27 -21.64 -3.30
C GLN A 50 15.65 -21.79 -3.95
N GLY A 51 16.71 -22.04 -3.16
CA GLY A 51 18.10 -22.07 -3.61
C GLY A 51 18.71 -20.67 -3.73
N ALA A 52 18.19 -19.69 -2.99
CA ALA A 52 18.61 -18.30 -3.05
C ALA A 52 19.41 -17.89 -1.81
N PRO A 53 20.29 -16.87 -1.92
CA PRO A 53 20.94 -16.27 -0.77
C PRO A 53 19.91 -15.81 0.27
N THR A 54 20.13 -16.16 1.54
CA THR A 54 19.25 -15.77 2.65
C THR A 54 19.56 -14.38 3.20
N SER A 55 20.64 -13.76 2.72
CA SER A 55 21.14 -12.43 3.08
C SER A 55 22.07 -11.94 1.97
N GLY A 56 22.32 -10.64 1.90
CA GLY A 56 23.15 -10.03 0.85
C GLY A 56 22.33 -9.59 -0.37
N PRO A 57 22.99 -9.13 -1.45
CA PRO A 57 22.30 -8.63 -2.64
C PRO A 57 21.41 -9.72 -3.27
N VAL A 58 20.33 -9.30 -3.93
CA VAL A 58 19.49 -10.22 -4.70
C VAL A 58 20.25 -10.70 -5.92
N GLU A 59 20.17 -12.01 -6.17
CA GLU A 59 20.68 -12.66 -7.38
C GLU A 59 19.50 -13.18 -8.20
N PRO A 60 19.03 -12.43 -9.23
CA PRO A 60 17.85 -12.77 -10.02
C PRO A 60 17.91 -14.14 -10.72
N GLU A 61 19.11 -14.68 -10.90
CA GLU A 61 19.37 -16.01 -11.47
C GLU A 61 18.96 -17.13 -10.50
N HIS A 62 19.05 -16.89 -9.18
CA HIS A 62 18.62 -17.84 -8.15
C HIS A 62 17.16 -17.63 -7.76
N PHE A 63 16.74 -16.38 -7.58
CA PHE A 63 15.35 -16.04 -7.28
C PHE A 63 14.95 -14.65 -7.78
N PRO A 64 13.75 -14.49 -8.38
CA PRO A 64 13.38 -13.25 -9.03
C PRO A 64 13.29 -12.08 -8.04
N TYR A 65 13.72 -10.89 -8.48
CA TYR A 65 13.66 -9.68 -7.67
C TYR A 65 12.21 -9.22 -7.38
N TYR A 66 11.32 -9.31 -8.37
CA TYR A 66 9.89 -9.02 -8.20
C TYR A 66 9.15 -10.28 -7.74
N VAL A 67 8.48 -10.19 -6.60
CA VAL A 67 7.76 -11.31 -5.98
C VAL A 67 6.31 -10.94 -5.75
N LEU A 68 5.39 -11.66 -6.39
CA LEU A 68 3.96 -11.49 -6.17
C LEU A 68 3.41 -12.60 -5.26
N LEU A 69 2.93 -12.20 -4.08
CA LEU A 69 2.24 -13.08 -3.14
C LEU A 69 0.77 -13.22 -3.57
N ILE A 70 0.32 -14.46 -3.76
CA ILE A 70 -1.09 -14.78 -4.03
C ILE A 70 -1.66 -15.47 -2.80
N GLY A 71 -2.54 -14.77 -2.08
CA GLY A 71 -3.18 -15.24 -0.84
C GLY A 71 -3.25 -14.17 0.25
N GLY A 72 -4.22 -14.36 1.15
CA GLY A 72 -4.45 -13.47 2.29
C GLY A 72 -3.36 -13.54 3.36
N PRO A 73 -3.33 -12.55 4.27
CA PRO A 73 -2.38 -12.50 5.39
C PRO A 73 -2.67 -13.55 6.48
N ASP A 74 -3.82 -14.21 6.45
CA ASP A 74 -4.15 -15.40 7.24
C ASP A 74 -3.41 -16.65 6.74
N ALA A 75 -3.17 -16.77 5.43
CA ALA A 75 -2.41 -17.86 4.82
C ALA A 75 -0.90 -17.56 4.67
N ILE A 76 -0.55 -16.34 4.27
CA ILE A 76 0.84 -15.86 4.10
C ILE A 76 0.99 -14.60 4.97
N PRO A 77 1.50 -14.71 6.21
CA PRO A 77 1.51 -13.60 7.17
C PRO A 77 2.14 -12.31 6.65
N PHE A 78 1.63 -11.15 7.10
CA PHE A 78 2.22 -9.85 6.76
C PHE A 78 3.71 -9.76 7.08
N ARG A 79 4.14 -10.29 8.24
CA ARG A 79 5.57 -10.36 8.61
C ARG A 79 6.46 -11.01 7.54
N PHE A 80 5.94 -11.99 6.79
CA PHE A 80 6.68 -12.64 5.72
C PHE A 80 6.89 -11.68 4.55
N GLN A 81 5.85 -10.91 4.19
CA GLN A 81 5.94 -9.86 3.18
C GLN A 81 6.97 -8.81 3.60
N TYR A 82 6.86 -8.24 4.81
CA TYR A 82 7.78 -7.19 5.28
C TYR A 82 9.24 -7.64 5.21
N GLN A 83 9.54 -8.84 5.71
CA GLN A 83 10.91 -9.35 5.75
C GLN A 83 11.48 -9.59 4.34
N LEU A 84 10.66 -10.16 3.44
CA LEU A 84 11.07 -10.42 2.08
C LEU A 84 11.31 -9.10 1.33
N ASP A 85 10.45 -8.11 1.54
CA ASP A 85 10.48 -6.79 0.87
C ASP A 85 11.72 -5.95 1.22
N VAL A 86 12.41 -6.25 2.32
CA VAL A 86 13.71 -5.61 2.65
C VAL A 86 14.70 -5.67 1.48
N GLN A 87 14.68 -6.75 0.68
CA GLN A 87 15.65 -6.97 -0.41
C GLN A 87 14.98 -7.21 -1.77
N TYR A 88 13.75 -7.69 -1.77
CA TYR A 88 12.98 -7.99 -2.97
C TYR A 88 11.90 -6.92 -3.14
N ALA A 89 11.31 -6.80 -4.33
CA ALA A 89 10.13 -5.98 -4.57
C ALA A 89 8.88 -6.85 -4.45
N VAL A 90 8.14 -6.73 -3.36
CA VAL A 90 7.07 -7.67 -2.96
C VAL A 90 5.70 -7.00 -3.01
N GLY A 91 4.83 -7.55 -3.84
CA GLY A 91 3.41 -7.18 -3.87
C GLY A 91 2.51 -8.33 -3.46
N ARG A 92 1.24 -8.04 -3.18
CA ARG A 92 0.25 -9.05 -2.78
C ARG A 92 -1.09 -8.89 -3.51
N LEU A 93 -1.67 -10.01 -3.93
CA LEU A 93 -3.07 -10.12 -4.33
C LEU A 93 -3.82 -11.03 -3.34
N CYS A 94 -4.95 -10.52 -2.87
CA CYS A 94 -5.91 -11.26 -2.08
C CYS A 94 -7.30 -10.68 -2.39
N PHE A 95 -8.09 -11.40 -3.15
CA PHE A 95 -9.49 -11.08 -3.43
C PHE A 95 -10.39 -12.24 -2.97
N ASP A 96 -11.69 -11.96 -2.85
CA ASP A 96 -12.65 -12.95 -2.34
C ASP A 96 -13.15 -13.88 -3.47
N THR A 97 -13.11 -13.41 -4.72
CA THR A 97 -13.65 -14.12 -5.87
C THR A 97 -12.63 -14.26 -7.00
N LYS A 98 -12.73 -15.35 -7.78
CA LYS A 98 -11.88 -15.57 -8.97
C LYS A 98 -12.08 -14.48 -10.03
N GLU A 99 -13.28 -13.92 -10.13
CA GLU A 99 -13.63 -12.84 -11.06
C GLU A 99 -12.83 -11.58 -10.75
N GLU A 100 -12.58 -11.28 -9.48
CA GLU A 100 -11.74 -10.15 -9.05
C GLU A 100 -10.28 -10.34 -9.47
N TYR A 101 -9.71 -11.55 -9.31
CA TYR A 101 -8.37 -11.87 -9.84
C TYR A 101 -8.30 -11.70 -11.36
N ALA A 102 -9.31 -12.17 -12.08
CA ALA A 102 -9.38 -12.02 -13.53
C ALA A 102 -9.49 -10.55 -13.95
N SER A 103 -10.29 -9.73 -13.25
CA SER A 103 -10.40 -8.29 -13.50
C SER A 103 -9.09 -7.56 -13.25
N TYR A 104 -8.39 -7.91 -12.18
CA TYR A 104 -7.06 -7.36 -11.91
C TYR A 104 -6.06 -7.71 -13.02
N ALA A 105 -5.97 -9.00 -13.38
CA ALA A 105 -5.07 -9.45 -14.44
C ALA A 105 -5.33 -8.76 -15.78
N ARG A 106 -6.61 -8.60 -16.18
CA ARG A 106 -6.98 -7.85 -17.39
C ARG A 106 -6.54 -6.39 -17.33
N SER A 107 -6.71 -5.73 -16.18
CA SER A 107 -6.35 -4.32 -15.99
C SER A 107 -4.84 -4.11 -16.14
N VAL A 108 -4.03 -4.98 -15.52
CA VAL A 108 -2.56 -4.92 -15.63
C VAL A 108 -2.10 -5.20 -17.07
N VAL A 109 -2.61 -6.26 -17.69
CA VAL A 109 -2.25 -6.61 -19.08
C VAL A 109 -2.62 -5.48 -20.04
N ALA A 110 -3.81 -4.90 -19.91
CA ALA A 110 -4.23 -3.78 -20.75
C ALA A 110 -3.32 -2.55 -20.59
N ALA A 111 -2.89 -2.23 -19.37
CA ALA A 111 -1.98 -1.12 -19.13
C ALA A 111 -0.58 -1.38 -19.70
N GLU A 112 -0.02 -2.57 -19.49
CA GLU A 112 1.32 -2.97 -19.97
C GLU A 112 1.40 -3.11 -21.50
N LEU A 113 0.29 -3.47 -22.15
CA LEU A 113 0.16 -3.48 -23.61
C LEU A 113 -0.13 -2.08 -24.20
N GLY A 114 -0.21 -1.05 -23.36
CA GLY A 114 -0.45 0.34 -23.79
C GLY A 114 -1.87 0.63 -24.25
N LEU A 115 -2.85 -0.21 -23.89
CA LEU A 115 -4.28 0.06 -24.12
C LEU A 115 -4.81 1.11 -23.14
N VAL A 116 -4.20 1.21 -21.97
CA VAL A 116 -4.42 2.31 -21.02
C VAL A 116 -3.23 3.25 -21.11
N LYS A 117 -3.45 4.54 -21.33
CA LYS A 117 -2.42 5.59 -21.28
C LYS A 117 -3.00 6.80 -20.56
N LEU A 118 -2.38 7.23 -19.48
CA LEU A 118 -2.90 8.30 -18.63
C LEU A 118 -2.13 9.61 -18.83
N PRO A 119 -2.77 10.77 -18.66
CA PRO A 119 -2.04 12.03 -18.56
C PRO A 119 -1.12 12.02 -17.33
N ARG A 120 -0.06 12.84 -17.35
CA ARG A 120 0.87 13.01 -16.22
C ARG A 120 0.24 13.83 -15.11
N THR A 121 -0.72 13.26 -14.40
CA THR A 121 -1.45 13.91 -13.32
C THR A 121 -1.19 13.19 -12.00
N ILE A 122 -0.94 13.97 -10.95
CA ILE A 122 -0.94 13.51 -9.56
C ILE A 122 -1.96 14.32 -8.76
N ALA A 123 -2.78 13.64 -7.96
CA ALA A 123 -3.64 14.28 -6.98
C ALA A 123 -3.18 13.93 -5.57
N LEU A 124 -3.03 14.95 -4.73
CA LEU A 124 -2.71 14.85 -3.32
C LEU A 124 -3.94 15.25 -2.50
N ALA A 125 -4.34 14.46 -1.51
CA ALA A 125 -5.41 14.82 -0.59
C ALA A 125 -4.93 14.76 0.86
N GLY A 126 -5.10 15.86 1.60
CA GLY A 126 -4.77 15.96 3.01
C GLY A 126 -5.98 16.40 3.82
N VAL A 127 -6.60 15.44 4.51
CA VAL A 127 -7.71 15.71 5.43
C VAL A 127 -7.16 16.40 6.67
N ARG A 128 -7.91 17.36 7.23
CA ARG A 128 -7.53 18.12 8.42
C ARG A 128 -8.76 18.39 9.28
N ASN A 129 -9.16 17.40 10.07
CA ASN A 129 -10.34 17.52 10.93
C ASN A 129 -10.08 18.46 12.12
N GLU A 130 -11.14 19.08 12.62
CA GLU A 130 -11.06 19.96 13.79
C GLU A 130 -10.51 19.22 15.01
N ASP A 131 -9.68 19.89 15.82
CA ASP A 131 -9.13 19.37 17.07
C ASP A 131 -8.40 18.01 16.98
N ASP A 132 -8.00 17.60 15.78
CA ASP A 132 -7.27 16.36 15.53
C ASP A 132 -5.81 16.63 15.16
N ARG A 133 -4.90 16.29 16.07
CA ARG A 133 -3.46 16.54 15.88
C ARG A 133 -2.88 15.73 14.72
N ALA A 134 -3.36 14.51 14.49
CA ALA A 134 -2.79 13.59 13.51
C ALA A 134 -3.03 14.07 12.07
N THR A 135 -4.29 14.38 11.73
CA THR A 135 -4.67 14.89 10.40
C THR A 135 -4.10 16.28 10.16
N LYS A 136 -4.03 17.13 11.20
CA LYS A 136 -3.28 18.40 11.12
C LYS A 136 -1.81 18.16 10.76
N LEU A 137 -1.13 17.24 11.45
CA LEU A 137 0.27 16.92 11.19
C LEU A 137 0.48 16.42 9.76
N SER A 138 -0.32 15.46 9.30
CA SER A 138 -0.17 14.92 7.94
C SER A 138 -0.54 15.92 6.86
N SER A 139 -1.55 16.76 7.08
CA SER A 139 -1.90 17.83 6.15
C SER A 139 -0.76 18.86 6.03
N GLU A 140 -0.20 19.32 7.15
CA GLU A 140 0.75 20.45 7.19
C GLU A 140 2.20 20.01 6.96
N GLN A 141 2.60 18.80 7.37
CA GLN A 141 4.00 18.34 7.33
C GLN A 141 4.27 17.21 6.32
N LEU A 142 3.23 16.60 5.74
CA LEU A 142 3.37 15.61 4.66
C LEU A 142 2.80 16.15 3.34
N ILE A 143 1.50 16.43 3.27
CA ILE A 143 0.84 16.78 2.00
C ILE A 143 1.29 18.13 1.47
N ALA A 144 1.27 19.20 2.29
CA ALA A 144 1.66 20.52 1.84
C ALA A 144 3.14 20.57 1.35
N PRO A 145 4.13 20.00 2.07
CA PRO A 145 5.50 19.93 1.57
C PRO A 145 5.67 19.06 0.31
N LEU A 146 4.98 17.92 0.21
CA LEU A 146 5.00 17.10 -1.01
C LEU A 146 4.44 17.87 -2.20
N SER A 147 3.32 18.56 -2.02
CA SER A 147 2.71 19.40 -3.04
C SER A 147 3.68 20.45 -3.56
N GLN A 148 4.34 21.18 -2.65
CA GLN A 148 5.32 22.18 -3.03
C GLN A 148 6.50 21.57 -3.80
N GLN A 149 7.11 20.51 -3.27
CA GLN A 149 8.29 19.88 -3.88
C GLN A 149 7.97 19.26 -5.24
N LEU A 150 6.79 18.67 -5.41
CA LEU A 150 6.35 18.12 -6.70
C LEU A 150 6.02 19.23 -7.70
N GLN A 151 5.46 20.36 -7.27
CA GLN A 151 5.30 21.50 -8.16
C GLN A 151 6.65 22.05 -8.64
N GLU A 152 7.65 22.11 -7.78
CA GLU A 152 8.99 22.57 -8.14
C GLU A 152 9.72 21.59 -9.07
N ARG A 153 9.55 20.27 -8.87
CA ARG A 153 10.40 19.24 -9.51
C ARG A 153 9.73 18.45 -10.63
N ALA A 154 8.42 18.20 -10.52
CA ALA A 154 7.66 17.41 -11.47
C ALA A 154 6.92 18.29 -12.48
N ALA A 155 6.40 19.46 -12.08
CA ALA A 155 5.68 20.33 -13.01
C ALA A 155 6.51 20.82 -14.21
N PRO A 156 7.80 21.20 -14.04
CA PRO A 156 8.67 21.51 -15.18
C PRO A 156 8.89 20.34 -16.14
N LYS A 157 8.60 19.10 -15.70
CA LYS A 157 8.68 17.87 -16.49
C LYS A 157 7.32 17.47 -17.09
N GLY A 158 6.33 18.37 -17.04
CA GLY A 158 5.01 18.20 -17.63
C GLY A 158 4.00 17.47 -16.74
N TRP A 159 4.25 17.37 -15.43
CA TRP A 159 3.26 16.85 -14.49
C TRP A 159 2.29 17.93 -14.00
N GLN A 160 1.01 17.62 -13.96
CA GLN A 160 0.02 18.44 -13.27
C GLN A 160 -0.14 17.92 -11.84
N VAL A 161 0.06 18.80 -10.86
CA VAL A 161 -0.12 18.50 -9.43
C VAL A 161 -1.37 19.20 -8.93
N THR A 162 -2.36 18.40 -8.52
CA THR A 162 -3.61 18.87 -7.89
C THR A 162 -3.57 18.53 -6.41
N THR A 163 -4.02 19.46 -5.55
CA THR A 163 -3.93 19.29 -4.10
C THR A 163 -5.25 19.69 -3.43
N LEU A 164 -5.93 18.73 -2.80
CA LEU A 164 -7.13 18.90 -2.00
C LEU A 164 -6.72 18.93 -0.52
N LEU A 165 -6.85 20.08 0.13
CA LEU A 165 -6.54 20.23 1.56
C LEU A 165 -7.77 20.61 2.35
N ALA A 166 -7.84 20.10 3.59
CA ALA A 166 -8.85 20.45 4.59
C ALA A 166 -10.26 20.44 3.98
N ASP A 167 -10.89 21.61 3.88
CA ASP A 167 -12.24 21.89 3.38
C ASP A 167 -12.52 21.32 1.98
N GLN A 168 -11.48 21.02 1.20
CA GLN A 168 -11.60 20.38 -0.12
C GLN A 168 -11.54 18.84 -0.05
N ALA A 169 -10.89 18.28 0.98
CA ALA A 169 -10.75 16.83 1.20
C ALA A 169 -12.01 16.21 1.83
N THR A 170 -13.18 16.67 1.38
CA THR A 170 -14.51 16.10 1.69
C THR A 170 -14.67 14.73 1.07
N LYS A 171 -15.67 13.95 1.51
CA LYS A 171 -15.98 12.66 0.89
C LYS A 171 -16.23 12.82 -0.61
N ASN A 172 -16.93 13.88 -1.01
CA ASN A 172 -17.14 14.20 -2.43
C ASN A 172 -15.84 14.58 -3.15
N GLY A 173 -14.98 15.40 -2.53
CA GLY A 173 -13.67 15.73 -3.09
C GLY A 173 -12.80 14.48 -3.30
N LEU A 174 -12.79 13.56 -2.32
CA LEU A 174 -12.13 12.27 -2.46
C LEU A 174 -12.75 11.45 -3.60
N ARG A 175 -14.08 11.34 -3.70
CA ARG A 175 -14.74 10.63 -4.82
C ARG A 175 -14.34 11.17 -6.19
N THR A 176 -14.15 12.48 -6.32
CA THR A 176 -13.72 13.10 -7.59
C THR A 176 -12.36 12.59 -8.07
N ILE A 177 -11.42 12.33 -7.15
CA ILE A 177 -10.06 11.86 -7.45
C ILE A 177 -9.85 10.35 -7.28
N VAL A 178 -10.76 9.65 -6.58
CA VAL A 178 -10.75 8.19 -6.39
C VAL A 178 -11.84 7.57 -7.25
N GLY A 179 -11.59 7.52 -8.57
CA GLY A 179 -12.49 6.90 -9.54
C GLY A 179 -13.48 7.88 -10.21
N GLY A 180 -13.53 9.14 -9.79
CA GLY A 180 -14.30 10.20 -10.45
C GLY A 180 -13.60 10.80 -11.68
N GLY A 181 -14.16 11.91 -12.20
CA GLY A 181 -13.71 12.56 -13.43
C GLY A 181 -12.31 13.16 -13.39
N GLU A 182 -11.73 13.36 -12.21
CA GLU A 182 -10.37 13.88 -12.02
C GLU A 182 -9.39 12.81 -11.52
N THR A 183 -9.71 11.53 -11.70
CA THR A 183 -8.85 10.43 -11.23
C THR A 183 -7.47 10.52 -11.88
N PRO A 184 -6.39 10.69 -11.09
CA PRO A 184 -5.05 10.92 -11.61
C PRO A 184 -4.35 9.63 -12.05
N ALA A 185 -3.17 9.75 -12.64
CA ALA A 185 -2.26 8.60 -12.81
C ALA A 185 -1.66 8.16 -11.46
N VAL A 186 -1.35 9.13 -10.59
CA VAL A 186 -0.86 8.89 -9.23
C VAL A 186 -1.80 9.55 -8.22
N LEU A 187 -2.30 8.78 -7.27
CA LEU A 187 -3.12 9.29 -6.17
C LEU A 187 -2.34 9.18 -4.86
N PHE A 188 -2.28 10.24 -4.06
CA PHE A 188 -1.74 10.18 -2.71
C PHE A 188 -2.75 10.76 -1.72
N THR A 189 -3.14 10.00 -0.71
CA THR A 189 -4.05 10.47 0.34
C THR A 189 -3.39 10.38 1.70
N ALA A 190 -3.58 11.38 2.55
CA ALA A 190 -3.27 11.32 3.97
C ALA A 190 -4.50 11.66 4.80
N SER A 191 -4.95 10.71 5.61
CA SER A 191 -6.11 10.81 6.48
C SER A 191 -5.97 9.82 7.65
N HIS A 192 -6.94 9.84 8.57
CA HIS A 192 -7.19 8.63 9.36
C HIS A 192 -7.71 7.52 8.46
N GLY A 193 -7.42 6.28 8.83
CA GLY A 193 -8.16 5.15 8.34
C GLY A 193 -9.18 4.73 9.37
N VAL A 194 -10.39 4.41 8.90
CA VAL A 194 -11.50 4.02 9.77
C VAL A 194 -11.15 2.74 10.52
N GLU A 195 -11.28 2.76 11.85
CA GLU A 195 -11.05 1.62 12.72
C GLU A 195 -12.37 1.16 13.35
N PHE A 196 -12.64 -0.14 13.29
CA PHE A 196 -13.72 -0.77 14.01
C PHE A 196 -13.16 -1.75 15.04
N ARG A 197 -13.88 -1.90 16.16
CA ARG A 197 -13.53 -2.92 17.16
C ARG A 197 -13.64 -4.32 16.58
N ASN A 198 -12.82 -5.24 17.08
CA ASN A 198 -12.94 -6.67 16.78
C ASN A 198 -14.38 -7.16 16.99
N GLY A 199 -14.93 -7.87 15.99
CA GLY A 199 -16.30 -8.39 15.98
C GLY A 199 -17.37 -7.38 15.56
N HIS A 200 -17.02 -6.14 15.24
CA HIS A 200 -17.98 -5.19 14.68
C HIS A 200 -18.41 -5.62 13.26
N PRO A 201 -19.70 -5.59 12.90
CA PRO A 201 -20.19 -6.09 11.60
C PRO A 201 -19.54 -5.42 10.38
N LEU A 202 -19.18 -4.14 10.49
CA LEU A 202 -18.53 -3.39 9.41
C LEU A 202 -17.00 -3.52 9.38
N GLN A 203 -16.38 -4.27 10.31
CA GLN A 203 -14.91 -4.31 10.41
C GLN A 203 -14.28 -4.82 9.11
N ALA A 204 -14.70 -5.99 8.62
CA ALA A 204 -14.14 -6.55 7.39
C ALA A 204 -14.43 -5.69 6.15
N ALA A 205 -15.59 -5.04 6.11
CA ALA A 205 -16.04 -4.29 4.95
C ALA A 205 -15.42 -2.89 4.87
N HIS A 206 -15.27 -2.18 6.00
CA HIS A 206 -15.00 -0.74 6.02
C HIS A 206 -13.72 -0.37 6.79
N GLN A 207 -13.06 -1.28 7.51
CA GLN A 207 -11.80 -0.95 8.18
C GLN A 207 -10.71 -0.58 7.16
N GLY A 208 -10.02 0.52 7.42
CA GLY A 208 -9.05 1.12 6.50
C GLY A 208 -9.66 2.05 5.44
N ALA A 209 -10.98 2.30 5.48
CA ALA A 209 -11.62 3.34 4.67
C ALA A 209 -11.03 4.73 5.01
N LEU A 210 -11.03 5.65 4.04
CA LEU A 210 -10.39 6.96 4.21
C LEU A 210 -11.36 7.92 4.89
N LEU A 211 -11.03 8.34 6.12
CA LEU A 211 -11.80 9.37 6.81
C LEU A 211 -11.74 10.68 6.02
N ALA A 212 -12.87 11.38 5.90
CA ALA A 212 -13.00 12.61 5.14
C ALA A 212 -13.20 13.83 6.06
N GLN A 213 -13.20 15.03 5.45
CA GLN A 213 -13.30 16.30 6.17
C GLN A 213 -14.61 16.47 6.97
N GLU A 214 -15.68 15.76 6.59
CA GLU A 214 -16.99 15.78 7.26
C GLU A 214 -16.95 15.26 8.70
N TRP A 215 -15.92 14.50 9.09
CA TRP A 215 -15.75 14.11 10.49
C TRP A 215 -15.43 15.35 11.34
N PRO A 216 -16.24 15.68 12.36
CA PRO A 216 -16.13 16.94 13.09
C PRO A 216 -15.00 16.93 14.14
N GLY A 217 -14.11 15.95 14.09
CA GLY A 217 -13.03 15.79 15.05
C GLY A 217 -13.39 14.95 16.28
N PRO A 218 -12.37 14.62 17.10
CA PRO A 218 -12.53 13.73 18.25
C PRO A 218 -13.37 14.36 19.38
N LEU A 219 -13.33 15.69 19.53
CA LEU A 219 -14.06 16.38 20.61
C LEU A 219 -15.56 16.46 20.34
N ARG A 220 -15.98 16.57 19.07
CA ARG A 220 -17.38 16.76 18.68
C ARG A 220 -18.09 15.47 18.23
N SER A 221 -17.34 14.51 17.69
CA SER A 221 -17.94 13.26 17.19
C SER A 221 -18.47 12.35 18.31
N ALA A 222 -17.96 12.49 19.54
CA ALA A 222 -18.28 11.62 20.67
C ALA A 222 -18.16 10.11 20.33
N GLY A 223 -17.21 9.76 19.44
CA GLY A 223 -16.98 8.40 18.97
C GLY A 223 -17.98 7.88 17.92
N LYS A 224 -18.92 8.71 17.44
CA LYS A 224 -19.82 8.35 16.34
C LYS A 224 -19.08 8.50 15.00
N LEU A 225 -19.21 7.47 14.17
CA LEU A 225 -18.70 7.48 12.81
C LEU A 225 -19.83 7.08 11.86
N ALA A 226 -20.28 8.02 11.05
CA ALA A 226 -21.35 7.80 10.06
C ALA A 226 -20.75 7.54 8.67
N PRO A 227 -21.40 6.75 7.80
CA PRO A 227 -20.89 6.46 6.45
C PRO A 227 -20.56 7.68 5.59
N GLU A 228 -21.21 8.81 5.83
CA GLU A 228 -21.00 10.08 5.12
C GLU A 228 -19.64 10.70 5.44
N MET A 229 -19.00 10.26 6.53
CA MET A 229 -17.72 10.80 7.03
C MET A 229 -16.49 10.12 6.45
N TYR A 230 -16.64 9.08 5.63
CA TYR A 230 -15.50 8.35 5.06
C TYR A 230 -15.79 7.77 3.68
N LEU A 231 -14.74 7.61 2.88
CA LEU A 231 -14.74 6.92 1.59
C LEU A 231 -14.37 5.45 1.78
N SER A 232 -15.31 4.55 1.49
CA SER A 232 -15.16 3.10 1.58
C SER A 232 -15.22 2.44 0.20
N ALA A 233 -15.08 1.12 0.16
CA ALA A 233 -15.26 0.34 -1.07
C ALA A 233 -16.69 0.48 -1.66
N ASP A 234 -17.70 0.67 -0.81
CA ASP A 234 -19.10 0.81 -1.23
C ASP A 234 -19.35 2.11 -2.02
N ASP A 235 -18.48 3.09 -1.88
CA ASP A 235 -18.54 4.36 -2.60
C ASP A 235 -17.94 4.26 -4.02
N LEU A 236 -17.30 3.14 -4.36
CA LEU A 236 -16.74 2.84 -5.67
C LEU A 236 -17.73 2.00 -6.48
N GLY A 237 -18.75 2.66 -7.03
CA GLY A 237 -19.73 2.06 -7.96
C GLY A 237 -19.06 1.45 -9.20
N ASP A 238 -19.76 0.59 -9.95
CA ASP A 238 -19.17 -0.11 -11.10
C ASP A 238 -18.77 0.81 -12.28
N ASP A 239 -19.22 2.07 -12.25
CA ASP A 239 -18.94 3.12 -13.22
C ASP A 239 -17.66 3.93 -12.92
N VAL A 240 -16.97 3.67 -11.80
CA VAL A 240 -15.78 4.45 -11.44
C VAL A 240 -14.56 4.11 -12.32
N GLN A 241 -13.73 5.13 -12.55
CA GLN A 241 -12.63 5.12 -13.49
C GLN A 241 -11.27 5.00 -12.79
N LEU A 242 -10.80 3.77 -12.58
CA LEU A 242 -9.52 3.50 -11.89
C LEU A 242 -8.43 2.90 -12.77
N ALA A 243 -8.77 2.47 -13.99
CA ALA A 243 -7.90 1.76 -14.92
C ALA A 243 -6.53 2.43 -15.12
N GLY A 244 -5.46 1.85 -14.57
CA GLY A 244 -4.10 2.39 -14.73
C GLY A 244 -3.58 3.26 -13.58
N THR A 245 -4.41 3.62 -12.60
CA THR A 245 -3.98 4.43 -11.44
C THR A 245 -3.06 3.65 -10.52
N ILE A 246 -2.06 4.31 -9.95
CA ILE A 246 -1.33 3.82 -8.77
C ILE A 246 -1.67 4.74 -7.59
N ALA A 247 -2.12 4.16 -6.48
CA ALA A 247 -2.52 4.91 -5.29
C ALA A 247 -1.56 4.69 -4.12
N PHE A 248 -1.38 5.70 -3.29
CA PHE A 248 -0.70 5.65 -2.01
C PHE A 248 -1.65 6.18 -0.93
N HIS A 249 -2.03 5.33 0.02
CA HIS A 249 -2.87 5.72 1.16
C HIS A 249 -2.04 5.74 2.45
N PHE A 250 -1.68 6.94 2.90
CA PHE A 250 -1.22 7.17 4.26
C PHE A 250 -2.44 7.21 5.18
N ALA A 251 -2.86 6.04 5.65
CA ALA A 251 -4.00 5.89 6.56
C ALA A 251 -3.86 4.57 7.35
N CYS A 252 -4.25 4.60 8.63
CA CYS A 252 -4.28 3.41 9.47
C CYS A 252 -5.13 2.30 8.83
N PHE A 253 -4.64 1.08 8.81
CA PHE A 253 -5.29 -0.10 8.24
C PHE A 253 -5.58 0.02 6.74
N GLY A 254 -5.04 1.02 6.04
CA GLY A 254 -5.35 1.31 4.64
C GLY A 254 -4.95 0.19 3.67
N ALA A 255 -3.99 -0.65 4.02
CA ALA A 255 -3.67 -1.88 3.29
C ALA A 255 -4.23 -3.13 3.96
N GLY A 256 -4.37 -3.15 5.29
CA GLY A 256 -4.92 -4.30 5.98
C GLY A 256 -4.74 -4.28 7.49
N THR A 257 -5.24 -5.34 8.12
CA THR A 257 -5.33 -5.48 9.57
C THR A 257 -4.73 -6.82 9.98
N PRO A 258 -3.72 -6.85 10.87
CA PRO A 258 -3.25 -8.09 11.46
C PRO A 258 -4.23 -8.59 12.53
N GLN A 259 -4.22 -9.90 12.80
CA GLN A 259 -5.03 -10.48 13.86
C GLN A 259 -4.70 -9.90 15.25
N PHE A 260 -3.43 -9.63 15.50
CA PHE A 260 -2.91 -9.15 16.78
C PHE A 260 -2.19 -7.81 16.62
N ASP A 261 -2.23 -7.02 17.68
CA ASP A 261 -1.58 -5.71 17.82
C ASP A 261 -0.04 -5.82 17.74
N ASP A 262 0.57 -5.18 16.74
CA ASP A 262 2.03 -5.11 16.57
C ASP A 262 2.72 -4.08 17.50
N PHE A 263 1.94 -3.28 18.25
CA PHE A 263 2.39 -2.26 19.19
C PHE A 263 1.93 -2.52 20.64
N PRO A 264 2.17 -3.71 21.21
CA PRO A 264 1.65 -4.11 22.52
C PRO A 264 2.18 -3.25 23.68
N HIS A 265 3.34 -2.61 23.51
CA HIS A 265 3.98 -1.77 24.52
C HIS A 265 3.20 -0.50 24.87
N LEU A 266 2.24 -0.10 24.03
CA LEU A 266 1.42 1.10 24.26
C LEU A 266 0.27 0.87 25.26
N LYS A 267 -0.08 -0.39 25.53
CA LYS A 267 -1.10 -0.75 26.53
C LYS A 267 -0.44 -1.47 27.70
N ARG A 268 -0.27 -0.75 28.80
CA ARG A 268 0.27 -1.32 30.06
C ARG A 268 -0.57 -2.54 30.45
N ASN A 269 0.07 -3.71 30.55
CA ASN A 269 -0.52 -5.00 30.92
C ASN A 269 -1.53 -5.63 29.94
N SER A 270 -1.53 -5.27 28.65
CA SER A 270 -2.31 -6.04 27.67
C SER A 270 -1.41 -7.03 26.92
N PRO A 271 -1.60 -8.36 27.08
CA PRO A 271 -1.05 -9.32 26.12
C PRO A 271 -1.61 -9.01 24.72
N LEU A 272 -0.85 -9.39 23.67
CA LEU A 272 -1.16 -9.25 22.23
C LEU A 272 -2.65 -9.03 21.96
N ALA A 273 -3.08 -7.76 21.94
CA ALA A 273 -4.49 -7.44 21.86
C ALA A 273 -4.99 -7.90 20.49
N GLN A 274 -6.07 -8.68 20.49
CA GLN A 274 -6.64 -9.16 19.23
C GLN A 274 -7.41 -8.02 18.57
N LEU A 275 -6.92 -7.56 17.42
CA LEU A 275 -7.51 -6.46 16.64
C LEU A 275 -8.66 -6.94 15.76
N ALA A 276 -8.58 -8.18 15.27
CA ALA A 276 -9.56 -8.80 14.39
C ALA A 276 -9.62 -10.31 14.59
N GLU A 277 -10.70 -10.95 14.16
CA GLU A 277 -10.86 -12.41 14.23
C GLU A 277 -9.71 -13.14 13.51
N ARG A 278 -9.30 -12.62 12.35
CA ARG A 278 -8.16 -13.06 11.53
C ARG A 278 -7.50 -11.86 10.86
N SER A 279 -6.28 -12.03 10.36
CA SER A 279 -5.64 -11.01 9.52
C SER A 279 -6.39 -10.88 8.19
N PHE A 280 -6.55 -9.66 7.66
CA PHE A 280 -7.21 -9.42 6.36
C PHE A 280 -6.65 -8.20 5.62
N ILE A 281 -6.87 -8.15 4.30
CA ILE A 281 -6.57 -6.99 3.44
C ILE A 281 -7.77 -6.03 3.46
N ALA A 282 -7.52 -4.72 3.51
CA ALA A 282 -8.58 -3.73 3.53
C ALA A 282 -9.45 -3.78 2.25
N ARG A 283 -10.76 -3.55 2.39
CA ARG A 283 -11.70 -3.73 1.27
C ARG A 283 -11.58 -2.65 0.19
N LEU A 284 -11.24 -1.42 0.58
CA LEU A 284 -11.05 -0.31 -0.36
C LEU A 284 -9.99 -0.62 -1.44
N PRO A 285 -8.74 -0.98 -1.10
CA PRO A 285 -7.77 -1.35 -2.13
C PRO A 285 -8.15 -2.61 -2.89
N GLN A 286 -8.81 -3.61 -2.26
CA GLN A 286 -9.32 -4.77 -3.00
C GLN A 286 -10.25 -4.32 -4.14
N ARG A 287 -11.26 -3.50 -3.82
CA ARG A 287 -12.22 -2.95 -4.79
C ARG A 287 -11.55 -2.09 -5.86
N MET A 288 -10.54 -1.29 -5.49
CA MET A 288 -9.81 -0.47 -6.45
C MET A 288 -9.04 -1.31 -7.47
N LEU A 289 -8.36 -2.36 -7.02
CA LEU A 289 -7.55 -3.24 -7.88
C LEU A 289 -8.44 -4.14 -8.76
N SER A 290 -9.54 -4.66 -8.22
CA SER A 290 -10.41 -5.62 -8.90
C SER A 290 -11.54 -4.99 -9.73
N HIS A 291 -11.54 -3.66 -9.86
CA HIS A 291 -12.65 -2.92 -10.45
C HIS A 291 -13.05 -3.43 -11.85
N PRO A 292 -14.35 -3.70 -12.12
CA PRO A 292 -14.78 -4.40 -13.33
C PRO A 292 -14.61 -3.58 -14.61
N ALA A 293 -14.68 -2.25 -14.53
CA ALA A 293 -14.43 -1.32 -15.64
C ALA A 293 -12.94 -1.03 -15.88
N GLY A 294 -12.04 -1.75 -15.20
CA GLY A 294 -10.61 -1.52 -15.17
C GLY A 294 -10.16 -0.92 -13.83
N GLY A 295 -9.28 -1.64 -13.16
CA GLY A 295 -8.80 -1.31 -11.82
C GLY A 295 -7.52 -0.51 -11.77
N ALA A 296 -7.22 -0.01 -10.57
CA ALA A 296 -5.90 0.48 -10.22
C ALA A 296 -4.87 -0.64 -10.42
N LEU A 297 -3.64 -0.27 -10.78
CA LEU A 297 -2.55 -1.23 -11.00
C LEU A 297 -1.92 -1.67 -9.68
N ALA A 298 -1.81 -0.75 -8.73
CA ALA A 298 -1.29 -1.00 -7.41
C ALA A 298 -1.83 0.01 -6.39
N VAL A 299 -1.89 -0.42 -5.14
CA VAL A 299 -2.13 0.43 -3.99
C VAL A 299 -1.02 0.21 -2.98
N ILE A 300 -0.29 1.26 -2.63
CA ILE A 300 0.60 1.30 -1.48
C ILE A 300 -0.24 1.75 -0.28
N GLY A 301 -0.17 1.02 0.83
CA GLY A 301 -0.88 1.40 2.03
C GLY A 301 -0.22 0.85 3.28
N HIS A 302 -0.72 1.27 4.43
CA HIS A 302 -0.18 0.87 5.73
C HIS A 302 -1.00 -0.27 6.35
N VAL A 303 -0.30 -1.25 6.91
CA VAL A 303 -0.90 -2.34 7.69
C VAL A 303 -0.90 -1.96 9.17
N GLU A 304 -2.06 -2.07 9.80
CA GLU A 304 -2.28 -1.58 11.17
C GLU A 304 -2.19 -0.04 11.30
N ARG A 305 -1.88 0.49 12.49
CA ARG A 305 -1.88 1.94 12.74
C ARG A 305 -0.63 2.59 12.14
N ALA A 306 -0.84 3.63 11.35
CA ALA A 306 0.22 4.50 10.85
C ALA A 306 0.58 5.55 11.90
N TRP A 307 1.87 5.68 12.21
CA TRP A 307 2.35 6.61 13.23
C TRP A 307 2.89 7.91 12.63
N GLY A 308 2.75 9.01 13.37
CA GLY A 308 3.29 10.32 12.98
C GLY A 308 4.82 10.33 12.82
N TYR A 309 5.53 9.30 13.28
CA TYR A 309 6.98 9.19 13.12
C TYR A 309 7.44 9.00 11.67
N SER A 310 6.56 8.51 10.79
CA SER A 310 6.82 8.55 9.35
C SER A 310 6.84 9.98 8.80
N ILE A 311 6.36 10.97 9.55
CA ILE A 311 6.25 12.39 9.13
C ILE A 311 7.24 13.28 9.90
N SER A 312 7.30 13.12 11.22
CA SER A 312 8.17 13.89 12.12
C SER A 312 9.35 13.04 12.61
N GLY A 313 10.58 13.41 12.23
CA GLY A 313 11.80 12.77 12.71
C GLY A 313 12.16 13.12 14.16
N SER A 314 13.19 12.46 14.67
CA SER A 314 13.68 12.61 16.05
C SER A 314 14.33 13.98 16.34
N GLY A 315 14.65 14.77 15.31
CA GLY A 315 15.25 16.10 15.43
C GLY A 315 14.28 17.26 15.67
N GLY A 316 12.97 16.99 15.81
CA GLY A 316 11.93 18.00 15.99
C GLY A 316 11.27 18.44 14.67
N ALA A 317 10.48 19.52 14.71
CA ALA A 317 9.61 19.97 13.60
C ALA A 317 10.35 20.30 12.28
N ASN A 318 11.68 20.42 12.29
CA ASN A 318 12.51 20.68 11.11
C ASN A 318 13.13 19.42 10.48
N ASP A 319 12.98 18.25 11.11
CA ASP A 319 13.48 16.96 10.61
C ASP A 319 12.34 16.21 9.90
N SER A 320 11.92 16.76 8.77
CA SER A 320 10.83 16.24 7.95
C SER A 320 11.25 14.94 7.26
N GLN A 321 10.54 13.85 7.59
CA GLN A 321 10.76 12.50 7.02
C GLN A 321 10.05 12.30 5.67
N THR A 322 9.51 13.39 5.12
CA THR A 322 8.80 13.50 3.84
C THR A 322 9.66 13.04 2.66
N LYS A 323 11.00 13.01 2.80
CA LYS A 323 11.92 12.54 1.76
C LYS A 323 11.65 11.10 1.32
N THR A 324 11.32 10.19 2.23
CA THR A 324 11.02 8.79 1.87
C THR A 324 9.82 8.72 0.91
N PHE A 325 8.78 9.50 1.21
CA PHE A 325 7.60 9.64 0.35
C PHE A 325 7.94 10.31 -0.98
N LEU A 326 8.66 11.43 -0.95
CA LEU A 326 9.06 12.15 -2.17
C LEU A 326 9.89 11.26 -3.08
N SER A 327 10.91 10.58 -2.56
CA SER A 327 11.79 9.72 -3.35
C SER A 327 11.04 8.54 -3.96
N THR A 328 10.07 7.96 -3.23
CA THR A 328 9.17 6.93 -3.77
C THR A 328 8.32 7.46 -4.93
N LEU A 329 7.73 8.66 -4.76
CA LEU A 329 6.94 9.30 -5.81
C LEU A 329 7.80 9.68 -7.03
N GLU A 330 8.98 10.28 -6.83
CA GLU A 330 9.92 10.62 -7.89
C GLU A 330 10.41 9.37 -8.63
N ALA A 331 10.65 8.26 -7.92
CA ALA A 331 11.02 7.00 -8.54
C ALA A 331 9.97 6.50 -9.53
N MET A 332 8.68 6.53 -9.14
CA MET A 332 7.60 6.16 -10.06
C MET A 332 7.42 7.19 -11.18
N MET A 333 7.29 8.47 -10.83
CA MET A 333 6.84 9.54 -11.73
C MET A 333 7.92 10.03 -12.70
N LEU A 334 9.17 10.10 -12.25
CA LEU A 334 10.26 10.76 -12.96
C LEU A 334 11.33 9.78 -13.44
N ASN A 335 11.46 8.63 -12.77
CA ASN A 335 12.47 7.62 -13.09
C ASN A 335 11.86 6.32 -13.66
N ASP A 336 10.54 6.32 -13.91
CA ASP A 336 9.79 5.20 -14.48
C ASP A 336 9.99 3.87 -13.74
N LYS A 337 10.23 3.90 -12.42
CA LYS A 337 10.43 2.68 -11.65
C LYS A 337 9.11 1.94 -11.44
N PRO A 338 9.09 0.59 -11.50
CA PRO A 338 7.96 -0.19 -11.02
C PRO A 338 7.64 0.11 -9.56
N VAL A 339 6.38 -0.01 -9.20
CA VAL A 339 5.89 0.34 -7.84
C VAL A 339 6.67 -0.36 -6.73
N GLY A 340 7.01 -1.64 -6.89
CA GLY A 340 7.75 -2.37 -5.87
C GLY A 340 9.20 -1.92 -5.75
N ALA A 341 9.85 -1.56 -6.87
CA ALA A 341 11.20 -1.00 -6.85
C ALA A 341 11.20 0.44 -6.30
N ALA A 342 10.14 1.22 -6.52
CA ALA A 342 10.00 2.54 -5.94
C ALA A 342 9.86 2.48 -4.40
N LEU A 343 9.33 1.40 -3.85
CA LEU A 343 9.16 1.21 -2.40
C LEU A 343 10.49 0.92 -1.67
N GLU A 344 11.61 0.73 -2.39
CA GLU A 344 12.93 0.50 -1.79
C GLU A 344 13.35 1.59 -0.79
N TYR A 345 12.89 2.84 -0.95
CA TYR A 345 13.18 3.90 0.03
C TYR A 345 12.56 3.62 1.40
N PHE A 346 11.36 3.04 1.45
CA PHE A 346 10.75 2.60 2.70
C PHE A 346 11.49 1.39 3.28
N ASN A 347 11.92 0.46 2.42
CA ASN A 347 12.67 -0.72 2.84
C ASN A 347 14.06 -0.35 3.39
N GLY A 348 14.71 0.64 2.80
CA GLY A 348 15.95 1.25 3.29
C GLY A 348 15.76 1.92 4.65
N ARG A 349 14.68 2.72 4.81
CA ARG A 349 14.32 3.32 6.11
C ARG A 349 14.07 2.25 7.16
N TYR A 350 13.34 1.19 6.83
CA TYR A 350 13.09 0.08 7.73
C TYR A 350 14.41 -0.59 8.17
N ALA A 351 15.33 -0.84 7.24
CA ALA A 351 16.64 -1.41 7.54
C ALA A 351 17.51 -0.49 8.40
N GLU A 352 17.52 0.81 8.13
CA GLU A 352 18.23 1.83 8.94
C GLU A 352 17.72 1.87 10.38
N LEU A 353 16.40 1.95 10.57
CA LEU A 353 15.80 1.97 11.91
C LEU A 353 16.03 0.66 12.66
N ALA A 354 16.15 -0.47 11.95
CA ALA A 354 16.51 -1.74 12.56
C ALA A 354 17.91 -1.72 13.18
N THR A 355 18.90 -1.06 12.54
CA THR A 355 20.27 -1.00 13.11
C THR A 355 20.29 -0.18 14.40
N VAL A 356 19.62 0.98 14.40
CA VAL A 356 19.51 1.85 15.59
C VAL A 356 18.84 1.10 16.74
N LEU A 357 17.71 0.45 16.49
CA LEU A 357 16.99 -0.31 17.51
C LEU A 357 17.83 -1.49 18.06
N THR A 358 18.56 -2.20 17.21
CA THR A 358 19.40 -3.32 17.66
C THR A 358 20.55 -2.89 18.55
N ASP A 359 21.11 -1.70 18.33
CA ASP A 359 22.16 -1.13 19.19
C ASP A 359 21.60 -0.81 20.58
N SER A 360 20.43 -0.16 20.67
CA SER A 360 19.75 0.10 21.94
C SER A 360 19.40 -1.18 22.71
N ILE A 361 18.97 -2.24 22.00
CA ILE A 361 18.73 -3.56 22.61
C ILE A 361 20.04 -4.18 23.12
N TYR A 362 21.14 -4.04 22.38
CA TYR A 362 22.44 -4.55 22.80
C TYR A 362 22.95 -3.85 24.07
N GLU A 363 22.90 -2.52 24.10
CA GLU A 363 23.28 -1.72 25.28
C GLU A 363 22.49 -2.13 26.52
N ALA A 364 21.17 -2.28 26.37
CA ALA A 364 20.31 -2.78 27.45
C ALA A 364 20.74 -4.18 27.94
N ARG A 365 21.16 -5.05 27.01
CA ARG A 365 21.60 -6.42 27.33
C ARG A 365 22.94 -6.46 28.07
N VAL A 366 23.85 -5.53 27.81
CA VAL A 366 25.16 -5.45 28.49
C VAL A 366 25.13 -4.64 29.80
N GLY A 367 23.94 -4.21 30.23
CA GLY A 367 23.71 -3.62 31.55
C GLY A 367 23.48 -2.12 31.55
N ALA A 368 23.45 -1.45 30.39
CA ALA A 368 22.96 -0.09 30.32
C ALA A 368 21.47 -0.06 30.68
N VAL A 369 21.03 1.01 31.33
CA VAL A 369 19.60 1.26 31.54
C VAL A 369 19.13 2.15 30.38
N PRO A 370 18.47 1.59 29.35
CA PRO A 370 18.02 2.39 28.23
C PRO A 370 16.97 3.40 28.70
N ASP A 371 17.00 4.60 28.13
CA ASP A 371 15.88 5.53 28.29
C ASP A 371 14.63 4.89 27.66
N VAL A 372 13.62 4.66 28.49
CA VAL A 372 12.41 3.92 28.11
C VAL A 372 11.67 4.63 26.97
N TRP A 373 11.68 5.97 26.95
CA TRP A 373 11.05 6.75 25.88
C TRP A 373 11.78 6.59 24.55
N THR A 374 13.11 6.63 24.58
CA THR A 374 13.95 6.42 23.40
C THR A 374 13.75 5.03 22.82
N LEU A 375 13.83 3.97 23.64
CA LEU A 375 13.63 2.60 23.17
C LEU A 375 12.20 2.36 22.65
N THR A 376 11.20 2.93 23.32
CA THR A 376 9.80 2.87 22.87
C THR A 376 9.60 3.54 21.52
N ARG A 377 10.22 4.71 21.33
CA ARG A 377 10.19 5.45 20.07
C ARG A 377 10.84 4.63 18.96
N GLU A 378 12.08 4.18 19.15
CA GLU A 378 12.83 3.39 18.15
C GLU A 378 12.07 2.13 17.74
N TRP A 379 11.48 1.41 18.71
CA TRP A 379 10.65 0.24 18.43
C TRP A 379 9.40 0.60 17.62
N THR A 380 8.74 1.71 17.96
CA THR A 380 7.54 2.17 17.24
C THR A 380 7.89 2.61 15.83
N GLU A 381 8.96 3.40 15.65
CA GLU A 381 9.46 3.86 14.36
C GLU A 381 9.82 2.72 13.42
N HIS A 382 10.58 1.74 13.92
CA HIS A 382 10.96 0.55 13.17
C HIS A 382 9.73 -0.25 12.70
N ASN A 383 8.75 -0.50 13.58
CA ASN A 383 7.56 -1.28 13.22
C ASN A 383 6.54 -0.48 12.39
N ASP A 384 6.55 0.85 12.46
CA ASP A 384 5.79 1.70 11.55
C ASP A 384 6.37 1.63 10.13
N ALA A 385 7.70 1.79 10.00
CA ALA A 385 8.37 1.82 8.70
C ALA A 385 8.25 0.51 7.89
N ARG A 386 8.21 -0.65 8.55
CA ARG A 386 8.05 -1.96 7.88
C ARG A 386 6.65 -2.21 7.29
N SER A 387 5.67 -1.41 7.71
CA SER A 387 4.24 -1.72 7.54
C SER A 387 3.61 -1.07 6.30
N TYR A 388 4.40 -0.36 5.49
CA TYR A 388 3.99 0.03 4.13
C TYR A 388 4.17 -1.13 3.17
N VAL A 389 3.10 -1.51 2.48
CA VAL A 389 3.10 -2.66 1.55
C VAL A 389 2.51 -2.30 0.21
N VAL A 390 2.96 -2.98 -0.84
CA VAL A 390 2.29 -2.99 -2.14
C VAL A 390 1.19 -4.05 -2.17
N LEU A 391 -0.04 -3.61 -2.47
CA LEU A 391 -1.14 -4.45 -2.93
C LEU A 391 -1.24 -4.33 -4.45
N GLY A 392 -1.15 -5.45 -5.16
CA GLY A 392 -0.91 -5.47 -6.60
C GLY A 392 0.36 -6.21 -6.98
N ASP A 393 0.59 -6.35 -8.28
CA ASP A 393 1.82 -6.82 -8.91
C ASP A 393 2.93 -5.76 -8.76
N PRO A 394 4.04 -6.06 -8.06
CA PRO A 394 5.09 -5.08 -7.78
C PRO A 394 5.85 -4.62 -9.03
N ALA A 395 5.70 -5.33 -10.16
CA ALA A 395 6.38 -4.99 -11.41
C ALA A 395 5.62 -3.98 -12.28
N VAL A 396 4.40 -3.56 -11.90
CA VAL A 396 3.64 -2.56 -12.67
C VAL A 396 4.29 -1.18 -12.62
N ARG A 397 4.17 -0.46 -13.74
CA ARG A 397 4.64 0.92 -13.92
C ARG A 397 3.47 1.85 -14.27
N LEU A 398 3.71 3.14 -14.18
CA LEU A 398 2.76 4.14 -14.67
C LEU A 398 2.66 4.05 -16.19
N SER A 399 1.47 3.77 -16.71
CA SER A 399 1.22 3.78 -18.15
C SER A 399 0.83 5.18 -18.61
N LEU A 400 1.84 5.97 -19.01
CA LEU A 400 1.68 7.39 -19.31
C LEU A 400 1.58 7.65 -20.82
N ALA A 401 0.71 8.58 -21.20
CA ALA A 401 0.63 9.07 -22.57
C ALA A 401 1.86 9.89 -22.96
N ALA A 402 2.12 10.01 -24.27
CA ALA A 402 3.06 11.01 -24.78
C ALA A 402 2.59 12.41 -24.38
N GLN A 403 3.52 13.35 -24.17
CA GLN A 403 3.15 14.72 -23.78
C GLN A 403 2.15 15.32 -24.80
N SER A 404 1.14 16.05 -24.30
CA SER A 404 0.09 16.81 -25.05
C SER A 404 -1.20 16.11 -25.50
N THR A 405 -1.46 14.83 -25.19
CA THR A 405 -2.76 14.22 -25.50
C THR A 405 -3.72 14.29 -24.31
N SER A 406 -4.89 14.91 -24.50
CA SER A 406 -6.06 14.61 -23.65
C SER A 406 -6.42 13.14 -23.88
N VAL A 407 -6.29 12.31 -22.84
CA VAL A 407 -6.65 10.90 -22.92
C VAL A 407 -7.81 10.63 -21.99
N VAL A 408 -8.94 10.25 -22.58
CA VAL A 408 -10.07 9.70 -21.84
C VAL A 408 -9.65 8.33 -21.32
N ARG A 409 -9.84 8.07 -20.02
CA ARG A 409 -9.52 6.77 -19.44
C ARG A 409 -10.40 5.70 -20.10
N PRO A 410 -9.82 4.62 -20.66
CA PRO A 410 -10.62 3.61 -21.31
C PRO A 410 -11.41 2.80 -20.29
N GLU A 411 -12.64 2.45 -20.64
CA GLU A 411 -13.43 1.48 -19.91
C GLU A 411 -13.05 0.07 -20.39
N LEU A 412 -12.47 -0.74 -19.50
CA LEU A 412 -12.09 -2.12 -19.79
C LEU A 412 -13.28 -3.04 -19.54
N VAL A 413 -14.28 -2.97 -20.43
CA VAL A 413 -15.49 -3.79 -20.33
C VAL A 413 -15.14 -5.28 -20.39
N ARG A 414 -15.88 -6.12 -19.65
CA ARG A 414 -15.82 -7.57 -19.82
C ARG A 414 -16.14 -7.90 -21.28
N GLY A 415 -15.15 -8.39 -22.03
CA GLY A 415 -15.42 -9.03 -23.32
C GLY A 415 -16.50 -10.11 -23.13
N PRO A 416 -17.36 -10.36 -24.13
CA PRO A 416 -18.39 -11.39 -24.01
C PRO A 416 -17.72 -12.69 -23.58
N CYS A 417 -18.20 -13.24 -22.46
CA CYS A 417 -17.79 -14.53 -21.96
C CYS A 417 -17.86 -15.52 -23.12
N GLN A 418 -16.72 -15.89 -23.71
CA GLN A 418 -16.67 -16.95 -24.69
C GLN A 418 -17.03 -18.21 -23.91
N ARG A 419 -18.31 -18.61 -24.01
CA ARG A 419 -18.75 -19.96 -23.65
C ARG A 419 -17.94 -20.90 -24.54
N ALA A 420 -17.01 -21.62 -23.94
CA ALA A 420 -16.47 -22.86 -24.48
C ALA A 420 -17.07 -24.01 -23.68
#